data_AF-A0A836XDM0-F1
#
_entry.id   AF-A0A836XDM0-F1
#
_cell.length_a   1.000
_cell.length_b   1.000
_cell.length_c   1.000
_cell.angle_alpha   90.00
_cell.angle_beta   90.00
_cell.angle_gamma   90.00
#
_symmetry.space_group_name_H-M   'P 1'
#
loop_
_entity.id
_entity.type
_entity.pdbx_description
1 polymer ?
#
loop_
_entity_poly.entity_id
_entity_poly.type
_entity_poly.pdbx_seq_one_letter_code
_entity_poly.pdbx_strand_id
1 'polypeptide(L)'
;MSKFMLLNIQPDEERVAVVDDQVLTNLEIETADAQTVKGNIYKAVIRKVEPSLQACFVDFGTSKNGFLPRNEIHPKLYDSAGKSGPPPVQEVFKEGQEIMVQVVRDAIGSKGVTFSTYITLAGRYMVMVSDTDRLAISRKLRPSERLRIKKMADSFTLPEGYGIIIRTAA
;
A
#
# COMPACT_ATOMS: atom_id res chain seq x y z
N MET A 1 -28.24 -19.17 -9.98
CA MET A 1 -27.72 -17.79 -9.96
C MET A 1 -26.45 -17.75 -10.78
N SER A 2 -26.44 -16.94 -11.82
CA SER A 2 -25.26 -16.74 -12.67
C SER A 2 -24.70 -15.36 -12.41
N LYS A 3 -23.45 -15.31 -11.98
CA LYS A 3 -22.73 -14.06 -11.73
C LYS A 3 -21.65 -13.89 -12.80
N PHE A 4 -21.69 -12.78 -13.51
CA PHE A 4 -20.76 -12.47 -14.59
C PHE A 4 -19.94 -11.22 -14.26
N MET A 5 -18.68 -11.25 -14.68
CA MET A 5 -17.84 -10.07 -14.80
C MET A 5 -17.68 -9.77 -16.28
N LEU A 6 -18.17 -8.62 -16.73
CA LEU A 6 -18.09 -8.17 -18.11
C LEU A 6 -17.00 -7.11 -18.22
N LEU A 7 -16.08 -7.28 -19.16
CA LEU A 7 -15.02 -6.32 -19.45
C LEU A 7 -15.25 -5.72 -20.84
N ASN A 8 -15.19 -4.40 -20.94
CA ASN A 8 -15.19 -3.69 -22.21
C ASN A 8 -14.01 -2.73 -22.25
N ILE A 9 -13.07 -3.00 -23.15
CA ILE A 9 -11.79 -2.30 -23.23
C ILE A 9 -11.77 -1.48 -24.52
N GLN A 10 -11.62 -0.17 -24.38
CA GLN A 10 -11.44 0.79 -25.47
C GLN A 10 -10.18 1.61 -25.21
N PRO A 11 -9.58 2.26 -26.23
CA PRO A 11 -8.33 3.03 -26.06
C PRO A 11 -8.40 4.13 -25.00
N ASP A 12 -9.56 4.79 -24.87
CA ASP A 12 -9.74 5.94 -23.97
C ASP A 12 -10.41 5.56 -22.64
N GLU A 13 -11.04 4.38 -22.57
CA GLU A 13 -11.89 3.96 -21.47
C GLU A 13 -11.93 2.43 -21.33
N GLU A 14 -11.70 1.96 -20.11
CA GLU A 14 -11.89 0.57 -19.70
C GLU A 14 -13.06 0.47 -18.73
N ARG A 15 -13.94 -0.52 -18.94
CA ARG A 15 -15.14 -0.71 -18.13
C ARG A 15 -15.24 -2.13 -17.61
N VAL A 16 -15.51 -2.26 -16.32
CA VAL A 16 -15.76 -3.53 -15.64
C VAL A 16 -17.14 -3.50 -14.99
N ALA A 17 -18.02 -4.40 -15.40
CA ALA A 17 -19.36 -4.55 -14.84
C ALA A 17 -19.52 -5.89 -14.14
N VAL A 18 -20.13 -5.90 -12.95
CA VAL A 18 -20.55 -7.12 -12.25
C VAL A 18 -22.06 -7.25 -12.37
N VAL A 19 -22.51 -8.33 -13.01
CA VAL A 19 -23.91 -8.61 -13.28
C VAL A 19 -24.33 -9.87 -12.51
N ASP A 20 -25.41 -9.76 -11.75
CA ASP A 20 -25.99 -10.87 -11.00
C ASP A 20 -27.42 -11.11 -11.51
N ASP A 21 -27.66 -12.28 -12.09
CA ASP A 21 -28.96 -12.66 -12.69
C ASP A 21 -29.53 -11.55 -13.62
N GLN A 22 -28.68 -11.06 -14.54
CA GLN A 22 -28.96 -9.99 -15.51
C GLN A 22 -29.14 -8.58 -14.92
N VAL A 23 -29.00 -8.42 -13.60
CA VAL A 23 -29.03 -7.12 -12.93
C VAL A 23 -27.62 -6.59 -12.74
N LEU A 24 -27.35 -5.38 -13.22
CA LEU A 24 -26.08 -4.69 -12.96
C LEU A 24 -25.96 -4.36 -11.47
N THR A 25 -24.93 -4.89 -10.80
CA THR A 25 -24.70 -4.68 -9.36
C THR A 25 -23.50 -3.78 -9.07
N ASN A 26 -22.53 -3.71 -9.97
CA ASN A 26 -21.38 -2.83 -9.86
C ASN A 26 -20.88 -2.42 -11.26
N LEU A 27 -20.42 -1.18 -11.40
CA LEU A 27 -19.82 -0.67 -12.63
C LEU A 27 -18.62 0.21 -12.24
N GLU A 28 -17.45 -0.14 -12.77
CA GLU A 28 -16.21 0.61 -12.61
C GLU A 28 -15.73 1.02 -13.99
N ILE A 29 -15.30 2.28 -14.11
CA ILE A 29 -14.86 2.90 -15.35
C ILE A 29 -13.53 3.58 -15.06
N GLU A 30 -12.50 3.21 -15.82
CA GLU A 30 -11.17 3.80 -15.76
C GLU A 30 -10.87 4.48 -17.10
N THR A 31 -10.42 5.74 -17.05
CA THR A 31 -10.01 6.49 -18.25
C THR A 31 -8.49 6.62 -18.30
N ALA A 32 -7.94 6.80 -19.51
CA ALA A 32 -6.48 6.89 -19.71
C ALA A 32 -5.81 7.97 -18.84
N ASP A 33 -6.49 9.08 -18.57
CA ASP A 33 -5.95 10.21 -17.80
C ASP A 33 -6.03 10.03 -16.27
N ALA A 34 -6.77 9.03 -15.79
CA ALA A 34 -7.03 8.81 -14.36
C ALA A 34 -6.05 7.81 -13.70
N GLN A 35 -5.01 7.38 -14.41
CA GLN A 35 -4.10 6.36 -13.92
C GLN A 35 -3.33 6.82 -12.68
N THR A 36 -3.66 6.24 -11.53
CA THR A 36 -2.92 6.36 -10.28
C THR A 36 -1.95 5.19 -10.16
N VAL A 37 -0.76 5.46 -9.62
CA VAL A 37 0.20 4.40 -9.28
C VAL A 37 0.26 4.15 -7.79
N LYS A 38 -0.62 4.79 -7.01
CA LYS A 38 -0.75 4.60 -5.58
C LYS A 38 -1.13 3.17 -5.25
N GLY A 39 -0.39 2.56 -4.34
CA GLY A 39 -0.56 1.17 -3.94
C GLY A 39 0.29 0.20 -4.75
N ASN A 40 0.80 0.59 -5.92
CA ASN A 40 1.72 -0.25 -6.70
C ASN A 40 2.99 -0.53 -5.90
N ILE A 41 3.51 -1.74 -6.07
CA ILE A 41 4.72 -2.24 -5.41
C ILE A 41 5.77 -2.48 -6.47
N TYR A 42 6.97 -1.96 -6.25
CA TYR A 42 8.09 -2.04 -7.17
C TYR A 42 9.32 -2.64 -6.50
N LYS A 43 10.10 -3.40 -7.27
CA LYS A 43 11.53 -3.57 -7.01
C LYS A 43 12.24 -2.37 -7.63
N ALA A 44 12.93 -1.60 -6.82
CA ALA A 44 13.46 -0.30 -7.17
C ALA A 44 14.92 -0.17 -6.73
N VAL A 45 15.65 0.84 -7.23
CA VAL A 45 17.07 1.04 -6.95
C VAL A 45 17.28 2.41 -6.30
N ILE A 46 18.03 2.44 -5.19
CA ILE A 46 18.47 3.70 -4.59
C ILE A 46 19.40 4.42 -5.57
N ARG A 47 18.96 5.56 -6.11
CA ARG A 47 19.79 6.38 -6.99
C ARG A 47 20.67 7.35 -6.23
N LYS A 48 20.13 7.95 -5.17
CA LYS A 48 20.85 8.93 -4.37
C LYS A 48 20.40 8.85 -2.92
N VAL A 49 21.34 8.86 -2.00
CA VAL A 49 21.07 9.07 -0.57
C VAL A 49 21.28 10.55 -0.25
N GLU A 50 20.30 11.20 0.37
CA GLU A 50 20.34 12.63 0.67
C GLU A 50 20.26 12.88 2.19
N PRO A 51 21.41 12.96 2.89
CA PRO A 51 21.46 13.12 4.34
C PRO A 51 20.77 14.39 4.84
N SER A 52 20.84 15.50 4.08
CA SER A 52 20.22 16.77 4.49
C SER A 52 18.70 16.67 4.55
N LEU A 53 18.09 15.85 3.67
CA LEU A 53 16.63 15.62 3.67
C LEU A 53 16.23 14.41 4.53
N GLN A 54 17.19 13.64 5.03
CA GLN A 54 16.94 12.34 5.65
C GLN A 54 16.03 11.46 4.78
N ALA A 55 16.41 11.33 3.51
CA ALA A 55 15.65 10.59 2.51
C ALA A 55 16.53 9.99 1.41
N CYS A 56 15.96 9.09 0.62
CA CYS A 56 16.57 8.55 -0.58
C CYS A 56 15.73 8.88 -1.82
N PHE A 57 16.39 9.14 -2.94
CA PHE A 57 15.77 9.17 -4.25
C PHE A 57 15.87 7.78 -4.88
N VAL A 58 14.73 7.26 -5.34
CA VAL A 58 14.57 5.86 -5.73
C VAL A 58 14.10 5.79 -7.18
N ASP A 59 14.82 5.06 -8.01
CA ASP A 59 14.42 4.75 -9.38
C ASP A 59 13.62 3.45 -9.42
N PHE A 60 12.45 3.52 -10.04
CA PHE A 60 11.49 2.43 -10.15
C PHE A 60 11.05 2.21 -11.61
N GLY A 61 11.86 2.68 -12.58
CA GLY A 61 11.62 2.46 -14.01
C GLY A 61 10.79 3.56 -14.70
N THR A 62 10.68 4.75 -14.11
CA THR A 62 10.00 5.90 -14.73
C THR A 62 10.96 7.05 -14.99
N SER A 63 10.51 8.10 -15.68
CA SER A 63 11.35 9.27 -16.01
C SER A 63 11.71 10.14 -14.80
N LYS A 64 11.04 9.95 -13.65
CA LYS A 64 11.30 10.71 -12.42
C LYS A 64 11.56 9.76 -11.26
N ASN A 65 12.63 10.00 -10.52
CA ASN A 65 12.87 9.29 -9.26
C ASN A 65 11.74 9.61 -8.26
N GLY A 66 11.33 8.59 -7.50
CA GLY A 66 10.47 8.78 -6.33
C GLY A 66 11.29 9.12 -5.08
N PHE A 67 10.58 9.43 -4.01
CA PHE A 67 11.13 9.92 -2.75
C PHE A 67 10.77 8.95 -1.62
N LEU A 68 11.79 8.39 -0.95
CA LEU A 68 11.65 7.53 0.22
C LEU A 68 12.18 8.26 1.47
N PRO A 69 11.30 8.82 2.32
CA PRO A 69 11.73 9.49 3.54
C PRO A 69 12.08 8.50 4.66
N ARG A 70 12.95 8.92 5.59
CA ARG A 70 13.43 8.08 6.71
C ARG A 70 12.33 7.43 7.54
N ASN A 71 11.22 8.13 7.77
CA ASN A 71 10.11 7.64 8.60
C ASN A 71 9.28 6.55 7.90
N GLU A 72 9.49 6.33 6.60
CA GLU A 72 8.84 5.29 5.81
C GLU A 72 9.79 4.07 5.57
N ILE A 73 10.89 4.02 6.31
CA ILE A 73 11.84 2.89 6.33
C ILE A 73 11.44 1.92 7.44
N HIS A 74 11.26 0.67 7.06
CA HIS A 74 10.83 -0.41 7.91
C HIS A 74 11.99 -0.91 8.80
N PRO A 75 11.78 -1.19 10.11
CA PRO A 75 12.83 -1.57 11.05
C PRO A 75 13.65 -2.79 10.64
N LYS A 76 13.03 -3.79 10.00
CA LYS A 76 13.74 -4.95 9.43
C LYS A 76 14.86 -4.63 8.44
N LEU A 77 14.90 -3.41 7.89
CA LEU A 77 15.93 -3.00 6.92
C LEU A 77 17.19 -2.43 7.57
N TYR A 78 17.22 -2.29 8.90
CA TYR A 78 18.38 -1.77 9.63
C TYR A 78 18.50 -2.38 11.02
N ASP A 79 19.69 -2.30 11.61
CA ASP A 79 19.86 -2.70 13.00
C ASP A 79 19.22 -1.67 13.93
N SER A 80 18.20 -2.10 14.65
CA SER A 80 17.42 -1.26 15.57
C SER A 80 18.02 -1.18 16.98
N ALA A 81 19.13 -1.88 17.26
CA ALA A 81 19.79 -2.09 18.56
C ALA A 81 19.53 -1.02 19.66
N GLY A 82 18.33 -1.05 20.26
CA GLY A 82 17.91 -0.18 21.35
C GLY A 82 17.73 1.32 21.02
N LYS A 83 17.79 1.75 19.75
CA LYS A 83 17.62 3.16 19.38
C LYS A 83 16.15 3.52 19.12
N SER A 84 15.74 4.73 19.51
CA SER A 84 14.39 5.25 19.23
C SER A 84 14.25 5.66 17.75
N GLY A 85 13.73 4.74 16.95
CA GLY A 85 13.34 4.94 15.54
C GLY A 85 14.48 4.76 14.54
N PRO A 86 14.22 5.04 13.23
CA PRO A 86 15.18 5.36 12.20
C PRO A 86 16.65 5.48 12.58
N PRO A 87 17.68 4.82 12.03
CA PRO A 87 18.98 5.47 11.94
C PRO A 87 18.99 6.46 10.77
N PRO A 88 20.01 7.33 10.66
CA PRO A 88 20.22 8.15 9.46
C PRO A 88 20.20 7.34 8.18
N VAL A 89 19.60 7.89 7.12
CA VAL A 89 19.39 7.14 5.87
C VAL A 89 20.68 6.64 5.24
N GLN A 90 21.79 7.38 5.42
CA GLN A 90 23.12 7.00 4.97
C GLN A 90 23.76 5.83 5.75
N GLU A 91 23.21 5.49 6.92
CA GLU A 91 23.58 4.29 7.67
C GLU A 91 22.74 3.07 7.26
N VAL A 92 21.56 3.30 6.66
CA VAL A 92 20.63 2.25 6.22
C VAL A 92 20.94 1.80 4.79
N PHE A 93 21.07 2.75 3.87
CA PHE A 93 21.08 2.50 2.44
C PHE A 93 22.35 3.01 1.77
N LYS A 94 22.73 2.34 0.67
CA LYS A 94 23.79 2.77 -0.24
C LYS A 94 23.22 3.00 -1.64
N GLU A 95 23.86 3.88 -2.40
CA GLU A 95 23.54 4.07 -3.82
C GLU A 95 23.76 2.76 -4.59
N GLY A 96 22.85 2.47 -5.54
CA GLY A 96 22.82 1.23 -6.30
C GLY A 96 22.12 0.06 -5.58
N GLN A 97 21.74 0.19 -4.31
CA GLN A 97 21.05 -0.86 -3.58
C GLN A 97 19.63 -1.08 -4.12
N GLU A 98 19.26 -2.34 -4.37
CA GLU A 98 17.89 -2.72 -4.70
C GLU A 98 17.03 -2.82 -3.44
N ILE A 99 15.81 -2.30 -3.51
CA ILE A 99 14.83 -2.30 -2.42
C ILE A 99 13.41 -2.54 -2.94
N MET A 100 12.55 -3.08 -2.09
CA MET A 100 11.11 -3.16 -2.36
C MET A 100 10.41 -1.94 -1.77
N VAL A 101 9.58 -1.27 -2.57
CA VAL A 101 8.85 -0.07 -2.16
C VAL A 101 7.41 -0.11 -2.65
N GLN A 102 6.50 0.49 -1.90
CA GLN A 102 5.12 0.74 -2.27
C GLN A 102 4.87 2.24 -2.42
N VAL A 103 4.15 2.65 -3.46
CA VAL A 103 3.74 4.05 -3.62
C VAL A 103 2.64 4.37 -2.62
N VAL A 104 2.89 5.33 -1.73
CA VAL A 104 1.90 5.82 -0.75
C VAL A 104 1.25 7.12 -1.19
N ARG A 105 1.91 7.90 -2.06
CA ARG A 105 1.38 9.12 -2.67
C ARG A 105 1.83 9.24 -4.12
N ASP A 106 0.89 9.58 -5.00
CA ASP A 106 1.18 9.89 -6.40
C ASP A 106 2.05 11.14 -6.54
N ALA A 107 2.64 11.30 -7.72
CA ALA A 107 3.39 12.49 -8.09
C ALA A 107 2.46 13.71 -8.16
N ILE A 108 2.94 14.86 -7.67
CA ILE A 108 2.19 16.13 -7.70
C ILE A 108 3.08 17.20 -8.32
N GLY A 109 2.69 17.67 -9.52
CA GLY A 109 3.44 18.67 -10.27
C GLY A 109 4.88 18.21 -10.58
N SER A 110 5.85 18.92 -10.01
CA SER A 110 7.28 18.58 -10.18
C SER A 110 7.78 17.53 -9.18
N LYS A 111 7.05 17.24 -8.10
CA LYS A 111 7.45 16.26 -7.08
C LYS A 111 7.09 14.85 -7.54
N GLY A 112 8.06 13.94 -7.52
CA GLY A 112 7.84 12.52 -7.79
C GLY A 112 6.95 11.85 -6.74
N VAL A 113 6.68 10.56 -6.94
CA VAL A 113 5.90 9.74 -6.01
C VAL A 113 6.58 9.65 -4.64
N THR A 114 5.80 9.44 -3.58
CA THR A 114 6.35 9.09 -2.26
C THR A 114 6.25 7.59 -2.04
N PHE A 115 7.35 6.99 -1.59
CA PHE A 115 7.47 5.58 -1.31
C PHE A 115 7.42 5.26 0.17
N SER A 116 7.06 4.01 0.45
CA SER A 116 7.23 3.37 1.74
C SER A 116 7.78 1.96 1.57
N THR A 117 8.56 1.52 2.55
CA THR A 117 8.98 0.11 2.66
C THR A 117 8.04 -0.69 3.55
N TYR A 118 7.05 -0.04 4.18
CA TYR A 118 5.93 -0.70 4.85
C TYR A 118 4.93 -1.16 3.81
N ILE A 119 5.09 -2.39 3.34
CA ILE A 119 4.20 -2.97 2.34
C ILE A 119 2.86 -3.32 2.99
N THR A 120 1.78 -2.86 2.37
CA THR A 120 0.41 -3.16 2.79
C THR A 120 -0.42 -3.67 1.62
N LEU A 121 -1.27 -4.67 1.89
CA LEU A 121 -2.18 -5.24 0.90
C LEU A 121 -3.62 -4.94 1.30
N ALA A 122 -4.20 -3.92 0.66
CA ALA A 122 -5.55 -3.47 0.96
C ALA A 122 -6.59 -4.25 0.14
N GLY A 123 -7.32 -5.14 0.80
CA GLY A 123 -8.55 -5.74 0.27
C GLY A 123 -9.78 -4.86 0.54
N ARG A 124 -10.95 -5.32 0.09
CA ARG A 124 -12.23 -4.61 0.29
C ARG A 124 -12.57 -4.39 1.77
N TYR A 125 -12.42 -5.44 2.57
CA TYR A 125 -12.85 -5.45 3.97
C TYR A 125 -11.70 -5.32 4.96
N MET A 126 -10.47 -5.55 4.53
CA MET A 126 -9.33 -5.61 5.42
C MET A 126 -8.04 -5.16 4.72
N VAL A 127 -7.06 -4.72 5.49
CA VAL A 127 -5.70 -4.42 5.03
C VAL A 127 -4.74 -5.33 5.77
N MET A 128 -3.93 -6.09 5.04
CA MET A 128 -2.85 -6.87 5.62
C MET A 128 -1.60 -5.99 5.74
N VAL A 129 -0.93 -6.07 6.90
CA VAL A 129 0.27 -5.30 7.24
C VAL A 129 1.34 -6.27 7.71
N SER A 130 2.58 -6.09 7.26
CA SER A 130 3.72 -6.89 7.69
C SER A 130 4.29 -6.42 9.03
N ASP A 131 5.05 -7.30 9.69
CA ASP A 131 5.82 -7.07 10.91
C ASP A 131 5.00 -6.64 12.13
N THR A 132 3.80 -7.20 12.26
CA THR A 132 2.96 -6.99 13.42
C THR A 132 1.98 -8.14 13.54
N ASP A 133 1.72 -8.69 14.74
CA ASP A 133 0.67 -9.71 14.93
C ASP A 133 -0.66 -9.08 15.40
N ARG A 134 -0.84 -7.79 15.09
CA ARG A 134 -1.95 -7.01 15.63
C ARG A 134 -3.17 -7.09 14.73
N LEU A 135 -4.31 -7.32 15.36
CA LEU A 135 -5.63 -7.09 14.77
C LEU A 135 -6.16 -5.71 15.19
N ALA A 136 -6.40 -4.84 14.22
CA ALA A 136 -6.97 -3.53 14.43
C ALA A 136 -8.32 -3.42 13.70
N ILE A 137 -9.24 -2.63 14.26
CA ILE A 137 -10.56 -2.38 13.66
C ILE A 137 -10.70 -0.86 13.43
N SER A 138 -11.21 -0.47 12.26
CA SER A 138 -11.40 0.92 11.88
C SER A 138 -12.13 1.73 12.96
N ARG A 139 -11.55 2.89 13.31
CA ARG A 139 -12.13 3.83 14.27
C ARG A 139 -13.38 4.56 13.75
N LYS A 140 -13.77 4.35 12.49
CA LYS A 140 -14.99 4.93 11.91
C LYS A 140 -16.23 4.07 12.13
N LEU A 141 -16.08 2.80 12.52
CA LEU A 141 -17.20 1.90 12.83
C LEU A 141 -17.82 2.25 14.20
N ARG A 142 -19.12 1.99 14.36
CA ARG A 142 -19.84 2.20 15.62
C ARG A 142 -19.39 1.17 16.68
N PRO A 143 -19.51 1.48 18.00
CA PRO A 143 -19.05 0.57 19.05
C PRO A 143 -19.67 -0.84 18.99
N SER A 144 -20.97 -0.95 18.68
CA SER A 144 -21.68 -2.23 18.56
C SER A 144 -21.16 -3.07 17.38
N GLU A 145 -20.90 -2.44 16.23
CA GLU A 145 -20.31 -3.09 15.05
C GLU A 145 -18.90 -3.58 15.33
N ARG A 146 -18.08 -2.77 16.02
CA ARG A 146 -16.72 -3.19 16.41
C ARG A 146 -16.74 -4.41 17.30
N LEU A 147 -17.67 -4.50 18.26
CA LEU A 147 -17.76 -5.65 19.15
C LEU A 147 -18.11 -6.91 18.37
N ARG A 148 -19.05 -6.81 17.42
CA ARG A 148 -19.43 -7.92 16.53
C ARG A 148 -18.25 -8.36 15.66
N ILE A 149 -17.60 -7.41 14.98
CA ILE A 149 -16.45 -7.67 14.11
C ILE A 149 -15.30 -8.27 14.91
N LYS A 150 -15.02 -7.76 16.13
CA LYS A 150 -13.98 -8.32 17.00
C LYS A 150 -14.22 -9.80 17.29
N LYS A 151 -15.45 -10.19 17.64
CA LYS A 151 -15.80 -11.60 17.87
C LYS A 151 -15.56 -12.50 16.66
N MET A 152 -15.85 -12.01 15.45
CA MET A 152 -15.54 -12.74 14.20
C MET A 152 -14.05 -12.75 13.91
N ALA A 153 -13.36 -11.67 14.25
CA ALA A 153 -11.95 -11.49 13.99
C ALA A 153 -11.08 -12.41 14.87
N ASP A 154 -11.53 -12.70 16.09
CA ASP A 154 -10.89 -13.63 17.01
C ASP A 154 -10.85 -15.08 16.47
N SER A 155 -11.67 -15.42 15.46
CA SER A 155 -11.62 -16.73 14.81
C SER A 155 -10.62 -16.83 13.65
N PHE A 156 -9.96 -15.73 13.25
CA PHE A 156 -8.95 -15.78 12.19
C PHE A 156 -7.61 -16.24 12.74
N THR A 157 -6.97 -17.15 12.03
CA THR A 157 -5.55 -17.47 12.24
C THR A 157 -4.72 -16.58 11.33
N LEU A 158 -3.94 -15.67 11.92
CA LEU A 158 -2.99 -14.85 11.18
C LEU A 158 -1.65 -15.58 11.06
N PRO A 159 -0.99 -15.52 9.89
CA PRO A 159 0.40 -15.94 9.79
C PRO A 159 1.28 -15.11 10.74
N GLU A 160 2.32 -15.74 11.28
CA GLU A 160 3.26 -15.06 12.18
C GLU A 160 3.94 -13.86 11.48
N GLY A 161 4.02 -12.75 12.20
CA GLY A 161 4.56 -11.50 11.70
C GLY A 161 3.61 -10.74 10.78
N TYR A 162 2.33 -11.10 10.70
CA TYR A 162 1.34 -10.40 9.89
C TYR A 162 0.09 -10.00 10.68
N GLY A 163 -0.35 -8.77 10.43
CA GLY A 163 -1.45 -8.14 11.11
C GLY A 163 -2.51 -7.72 10.13
N ILE A 164 -3.70 -7.46 10.64
CA ILE A 164 -4.84 -7.08 9.83
C ILE A 164 -5.53 -5.84 10.42
N ILE A 165 -5.86 -4.91 9.54
CA ILE A 165 -6.73 -3.77 9.84
C ILE A 165 -8.08 -3.99 9.16
N ILE A 166 -9.14 -4.20 9.93
CA ILE A 166 -10.50 -4.29 9.41
C ILE A 166 -11.00 -2.90 9.01
N ARG A 167 -11.42 -2.76 7.74
CA ARG A 167 -11.89 -1.51 7.12
C ARG A 167 -13.34 -1.23 7.49
N THR A 168 -13.77 0.01 7.27
CA THR A 168 -15.16 0.45 7.52
C THR A 168 -16.20 -0.24 6.64
N ALA A 169 -15.80 -0.81 5.50
CA ALA A 169 -16.69 -1.49 4.58
C ALA A 169 -17.04 -2.94 5.01
N ALA A 170 -16.43 -3.43 6.09
CA ALA A 170 -16.62 -4.77 6.65
C ALA A 170 -17.90 -4.89 7.48
#